data_AF-A0A9D5TCU6-F1
#
_entry.id   AF-A0A9D5TCU6-F1
#
_cell.length_a   1.000
_cell.length_b   1.000
_cell.length_c   1.000
_cell.angle_alpha   90.00
_cell.angle_beta   90.00
_cell.angle_gamma   90.00
#
_symmetry.space_group_name_H-M   'P 1'
#
loop_
_entity.id
_entity.type
_entity.pdbx_description
1 polymer ?
#
loop_
_entity_poly.entity_id
_entity_poly.type
_entity_poly.pdbx_seq_one_letter_code
_entity_poly.pdbx_strand_id
1 'polypeptide(L)'
;MKKKDIIFGAIWLLLGLVLTVLSCLETLDEFWSGMGSALLVIGVVRLLRSYRLSRSETYREKREVAETDERFHFIRNKAWAWAGYLFIIICALGAIVFRLLGQDLLCIASSGAVCLMLVLFWVSFFVLKKKY
;
A
#
# COMPACT_ATOMS: atom_id res chain seq x y z
N MET A 1 12.91 -0.09 20.12
CA MET A 1 11.46 -0.17 19.82
C MET A 1 10.93 1.20 19.41
N LYS A 2 10.53 1.41 18.16
CA LYS A 2 9.81 2.64 17.78
C LYS A 2 8.32 2.39 18.02
N LYS A 3 7.76 2.95 19.12
CA LYS A 3 6.33 2.80 19.49
C LYS A 3 5.36 3.06 18.32
N LYS A 4 5.77 3.94 17.39
CA LYS A 4 5.01 4.32 16.18
C LYS A 4 4.68 3.12 15.27
N ASP A 5 5.60 2.19 15.05
CA ASP A 5 5.37 1.08 14.10
C ASP A 5 4.33 0.07 14.60
N ILE A 6 4.27 -0.13 15.91
CA ILE A 6 3.27 -0.97 16.57
C ILE A 6 1.90 -0.29 16.54
N ILE A 7 1.85 1.02 16.81
CA ILE A 7 0.62 1.81 16.74
C ILE A 7 0.04 1.79 15.33
N PHE A 8 0.86 2.04 14.30
CA PHE A 8 0.39 1.94 12.92
C PHE A 8 -0.09 0.53 12.60
N GLY A 9 0.66 -0.51 12.96
CA GLY A 9 0.23 -1.90 12.78
C GLY A 9 -1.12 -2.21 13.43
N ALA A 10 -1.33 -1.76 14.67
CA ALA A 10 -2.57 -1.95 15.41
C ALA A 10 -3.75 -1.19 14.78
N ILE A 11 -3.54 0.03 14.28
CA ILE A 11 -4.58 0.81 13.58
C ILE A 11 -5.03 0.07 12.32
N TRP A 12 -4.08 -0.40 11.49
CA TRP A 12 -4.40 -1.16 10.27
C TRP A 12 -5.13 -2.48 10.57
N LEU A 13 -4.75 -3.15 11.66
CA LEU A 13 -5.41 -4.36 12.12
C LEU A 13 -6.83 -4.13 12.63
N LEU A 14 -7.03 -3.10 13.46
CA LEU A 14 -8.35 -2.73 13.95
C LEU A 14 -9.27 -2.32 12.81
N LEU A 15 -8.76 -1.52 11.86
CA LEU A 15 -9.52 -1.07 10.72
C LEU A 15 -9.91 -2.25 9.80
N GLY A 16 -8.98 -3.18 9.55
CA GLY A 16 -9.27 -4.42 8.83
C GLY A 16 -10.30 -5.29 9.54
N LEU A 17 -10.20 -5.42 10.87
CA LEU A 17 -11.13 -6.20 11.68
C LEU A 17 -12.55 -5.63 11.62
N VAL A 18 -12.68 -4.32 11.81
CA VAL A 18 -13.97 -3.62 11.76
C VAL A 18 -14.62 -3.82 10.39
N LEU A 19 -13.87 -3.63 9.30
CA LEU A 19 -14.39 -3.80 7.95
C LEU A 19 -14.85 -5.25 7.67
N THR A 20 -14.08 -6.25 8.10
CA THR A 20 -14.45 -7.66 7.92
C THR A 20 -15.66 -8.03 8.76
N VAL A 21 -15.77 -7.53 10.00
CA VAL A 21 -16.91 -7.81 10.89
C VAL A 21 -18.19 -7.15 10.37
N LEU A 22 -18.13 -5.90 9.92
CA LEU A 22 -19.29 -5.20 9.34
C LEU A 22 -19.78 -5.89 8.05
N SER A 23 -18.86 -6.38 7.22
CA SER A 23 -19.24 -7.12 6.00
C SER A 23 -19.82 -8.51 6.33
N CYS A 24 -19.35 -9.18 7.39
CA CYS A 24 -19.93 -10.44 7.88
C CYS A 24 -21.36 -10.28 8.42
N LEU A 25 -21.70 -9.07 8.90
CA LEU A 25 -23.06 -8.72 9.33
C LEU A 25 -23.99 -8.35 8.15
N GLU A 26 -23.58 -8.62 6.90
CA GLU A 26 -24.29 -8.27 5.65
C GLU A 26 -24.61 -6.77 5.49
N THR A 27 -24.04 -5.91 6.34
CA THR A 27 -24.25 -4.46 6.26
C THR A 27 -23.44 -3.80 5.14
N LEU A 28 -22.41 -4.49 4.63
CA LEU A 28 -21.51 -4.00 3.58
C LEU A 28 -21.25 -5.11 2.54
N ASP A 29 -21.21 -4.70 1.26
CA ASP A 29 -20.94 -5.58 0.11
C ASP A 29 -19.68 -6.44 0.29
N GLU A 30 -19.65 -7.58 -0.40
CA GLU A 30 -18.56 -8.56 -0.37
C GLU A 30 -17.18 -7.96 -0.70
N PHE A 31 -17.15 -6.87 -1.49
CA PHE A 31 -15.96 -6.06 -1.75
C PHE A 31 -15.24 -5.60 -0.47
N TRP A 32 -15.99 -5.18 0.55
CA TRP A 32 -15.45 -4.70 1.83
C TRP A 32 -14.85 -5.82 2.67
N SER A 33 -15.39 -7.04 2.58
CA SER A 33 -14.78 -8.22 3.22
C SER A 33 -13.41 -8.56 2.62
N GLY A 34 -13.29 -8.49 1.29
CA GLY A 34 -12.04 -8.72 0.57
C GLY A 34 -10.98 -7.70 0.97
N MET A 35 -11.35 -6.41 1.01
CA MET A 35 -10.45 -5.35 1.45
C MET A 35 -10.06 -5.48 2.93
N GLY A 36 -11.02 -5.79 3.81
CA GLY A 36 -10.79 -5.98 5.24
C GLY A 36 -9.80 -7.11 5.53
N SER A 37 -9.92 -8.25 4.82
CA SER A 37 -8.99 -9.38 4.96
C SER A 37 -7.55 -9.04 4.55
N ALA A 38 -7.37 -8.28 3.46
CA ALA A 38 -6.04 -7.82 3.04
C ALA A 38 -5.40 -6.89 4.08
N LEU A 39 -6.19 -5.98 4.65
CA LEU A 39 -5.75 -5.06 5.70
C LEU A 39 -5.36 -5.80 6.99
N LEU A 40 -6.10 -6.85 7.35
CA LEU A 40 -5.75 -7.73 8.47
C LEU A 40 -4.39 -8.40 8.25
N VAL A 41 -4.15 -9.00 7.08
CA VAL A 41 -2.87 -9.64 6.76
C VAL A 41 -1.72 -8.65 6.83
N ILE A 42 -1.87 -7.45 6.28
CA ILE A 42 -0.85 -6.39 6.34
C ILE A 42 -0.55 -5.99 7.79
N GLY A 43 -1.58 -5.81 8.62
CA GLY A 43 -1.41 -5.46 10.03
C GLY A 43 -0.71 -6.57 10.83
N VAL A 44 -1.07 -7.84 10.59
CA VAL A 44 -0.41 -9.00 11.22
C VAL A 44 1.06 -9.09 10.80
N VAL A 45 1.36 -9.00 9.50
CA VAL A 45 2.75 -9.03 9.00
C VAL A 45 3.58 -7.90 9.63
N ARG A 46 3.00 -6.71 9.80
CA ARG A 46 3.68 -5.57 10.42
C ARG A 46 3.96 -5.80 11.91
N LEU A 47 3.01 -6.36 12.65
CA LEU A 47 3.20 -6.77 14.05
C LEU A 47 4.25 -7.86 14.20
N LEU A 48 4.20 -8.92 13.39
CA LEU A 48 5.18 -10.00 13.40
C LEU A 48 6.59 -9.48 13.09
N ARG A 49 6.70 -8.56 12.12
CA ARG A 49 7.98 -7.92 11.79
C ARG A 49 8.50 -7.09 12.94
N SER A 50 7.63 -6.36 13.64
CA SER A 50 7.99 -5.59 14.84
C SER A 50 8.43 -6.50 15.99
N TYR A 51 7.72 -7.60 16.23
CA TYR A 51 8.06 -8.57 17.27
C TYR A 51 9.40 -9.28 17.01
N ARG A 52 9.65 -9.69 15.76
CA ARG A 52 10.93 -10.28 15.36
C ARG A 52 12.09 -9.28 15.55
N LEU A 53 11.82 -8.00 15.26
CA LEU A 53 12.79 -6.93 15.47
C LEU A 53 13.12 -6.69 16.95
N SER A 54 12.16 -6.83 17.86
CA SER A 54 12.43 -6.67 19.31
C SER A 54 13.22 -7.82 19.92
N ARG A 55 13.15 -9.02 19.34
CA ARG A 55 13.72 -10.24 19.92
C ARG A 55 15.12 -10.60 19.40
N SER A 56 15.56 -10.02 18.29
CA SER A 56 16.85 -10.36 17.67
C SER A 56 17.71 -9.12 17.42
N GLU A 57 18.71 -8.93 18.26
CA GLU A 57 19.67 -7.82 18.17
C GLU A 57 20.49 -7.89 16.86
N THR A 58 20.90 -9.10 16.47
CA THR A 58 21.56 -9.39 15.20
C THR A 58 20.73 -9.04 13.96
N TYR A 59 19.40 -9.02 14.06
CA TYR A 59 18.50 -8.66 12.96
C TYR A 59 18.23 -7.15 12.92
N ARG A 60 18.46 -6.43 14.03
CA ARG A 60 18.39 -4.97 14.10
C ARG A 60 19.63 -4.35 13.49
N GLU A 61 20.81 -4.81 13.86
CA GLU A 61 22.08 -4.29 13.34
C GLU A 61 22.18 -4.47 11.83
N LYS A 62 21.87 -5.68 11.32
CA LYS A 62 21.83 -5.94 9.86
C LYS A 62 20.86 -5.01 9.12
N ARG A 63 19.78 -4.59 9.78
CA ARG A 63 18.80 -3.67 9.21
C ARG A 63 19.26 -2.22 9.24
N GLU A 64 19.91 -1.80 10.31
CA GLU A 64 20.44 -0.43 10.42
C GLU A 64 21.58 -0.23 9.43
N VAL A 65 22.49 -1.20 9.28
CA VAL A 65 23.53 -1.17 8.23
C VAL A 65 22.89 -1.09 6.85
N ALA A 66 21.90 -1.96 6.57
CA ALA A 66 21.19 -1.92 5.29
C ALA A 66 20.39 -0.62 5.06
N GLU A 67 19.78 -0.02 6.09
CA GLU A 67 19.04 1.25 5.95
C GLU A 67 19.95 2.46 5.76
N THR A 68 21.22 2.38 6.18
CA THR A 68 22.21 3.46 6.03
C THR A 68 22.95 3.39 4.68
N ASP A 69 22.91 2.23 4.02
CA ASP A 69 23.53 2.06 2.69
C ASP A 69 22.74 2.76 1.58
N GLU A 70 23.44 3.57 0.78
CA GLU A 70 22.89 4.25 -0.40
C GLU A 70 22.23 3.27 -1.38
N ARG A 71 22.76 2.04 -1.48
CA ARG A 71 22.21 0.97 -2.32
C ARG A 71 20.77 0.61 -1.92
N PHE A 72 20.46 0.60 -0.62
CA PHE A 72 19.11 0.29 -0.15
C PHE A 72 18.14 1.42 -0.47
N HIS A 73 18.58 2.67 -0.33
CA HIS A 73 17.80 3.84 -0.78
C HIS A 73 17.50 3.77 -2.28
N PHE A 74 18.49 3.43 -3.11
CA PHE A 74 18.30 3.26 -4.55
C PHE A 74 17.31 2.13 -4.89
N ILE A 75 17.49 0.94 -4.30
CA ILE A 75 16.60 -0.21 -4.51
C ILE A 75 15.18 0.14 -4.08
N ARG A 76 15.00 0.80 -2.93
CA ARG A 76 13.69 1.22 -2.43
C ARG A 76 13.03 2.20 -3.40
N ASN A 77 13.76 3.19 -3.90
CA ASN A 77 13.21 4.18 -4.83
C ASN A 77 12.79 3.51 -6.15
N LYS A 78 13.61 2.58 -6.65
CA LYS A 78 13.29 1.78 -7.83
C LYS A 78 12.06 0.90 -7.60
N ALA A 79 11.96 0.22 -6.46
CA ALA A 79 10.80 -0.60 -6.11
C ALA A 79 9.50 0.21 -6.05
N TRP A 80 9.52 1.42 -5.50
CA TRP A 80 8.37 2.32 -5.51
C TRP A 80 7.98 2.76 -6.93
N ALA A 81 8.97 3.02 -7.80
CA ALA A 81 8.70 3.32 -9.20
C ALA A 81 8.03 2.11 -9.91
N TRP A 82 8.55 0.90 -9.72
CA TRP A 82 7.96 -0.33 -10.26
C TRP A 82 6.53 -0.57 -9.75
N ALA A 83 6.28 -0.36 -8.47
CA ALA A 83 4.93 -0.48 -7.90
C ALA A 83 3.96 0.52 -8.55
N GLY A 84 4.40 1.76 -8.77
CA GLY A 84 3.61 2.79 -9.48
C GLY A 84 3.30 2.39 -10.93
N TYR A 85 4.29 1.89 -11.67
CA TYR A 85 4.08 1.40 -13.04
C TYR A 85 3.10 0.23 -13.09
N LEU A 86 3.27 -0.76 -12.22
CA LEU A 86 2.35 -1.91 -12.15
C LEU A 86 0.93 -1.48 -11.80
N PHE A 87 0.78 -0.53 -10.87
CA PHE A 87 -0.52 0.01 -10.50
C PHE A 87 -1.23 0.66 -11.71
N ILE A 88 -0.52 1.50 -12.48
CA ILE A 88 -1.07 2.13 -13.68
C ILE A 88 -1.51 1.08 -14.70
N ILE A 89 -0.70 0.04 -14.93
CA ILE A 89 -1.02 -1.04 -15.87
C ILE A 89 -2.29 -1.79 -15.41
N ILE A 90 -2.37 -2.17 -14.14
CA ILE A 90 -3.53 -2.88 -13.58
C ILE A 90 -4.80 -2.02 -13.69
N CYS A 91 -4.73 -0.74 -13.34
CA CYS A 91 -5.88 0.16 -13.45
C CYS A 91 -6.30 0.40 -14.91
N ALA A 92 -5.34 0.53 -15.84
CA ALA A 92 -5.63 0.69 -17.26
C ALA A 92 -6.30 -0.56 -17.86
N LEU A 93 -5.78 -1.76 -17.55
CA LEU A 93 -6.42 -3.01 -17.93
C LEU A 93 -7.81 -3.14 -17.31
N GLY A 94 -7.95 -2.80 -16.04
CA GLY A 94 -9.24 -2.77 -15.34
C GLY A 94 -10.25 -1.84 -16.02
N ALA A 95 -9.85 -0.64 -16.42
CA ALA A 95 -10.70 0.30 -17.15
C ALA A 95 -11.23 -0.29 -18.46
N ILE A 96 -10.38 -0.95 -19.24
CA ILE A 96 -10.78 -1.60 -20.50
C ILE A 96 -11.80 -2.72 -20.22
N VAL A 97 -11.53 -3.58 -19.23
CA VAL A 97 -12.42 -4.68 -18.86
C VAL A 97 -13.78 -4.15 -18.36
N PHE A 98 -13.78 -3.13 -17.50
CA PHE A 98 -15.03 -2.53 -17.00
C PHE A 98 -15.86 -1.88 -18.10
N ARG A 99 -15.21 -1.24 -19.08
CA ARG A 99 -15.90 -0.69 -20.26
C ARG A 99 -16.55 -1.78 -21.11
N LEU A 100 -15.88 -2.93 -21.29
CA LEU A 100 -16.46 -4.08 -22.00
C LEU A 100 -17.64 -4.70 -21.25
N LEU A 101 -17.62 -4.67 -19.92
CA LEU A 101 -18.71 -5.14 -19.06
C LEU A 101 -19.87 -4.13 -18.90
N GLY A 102 -19.80 -2.97 -19.57
CA GLY A 102 -20.81 -1.91 -19.47
C GLY A 102 -20.87 -1.22 -18.10
N GLN A 103 -19.85 -1.41 -17.25
CA GLN A 103 -19.77 -0.79 -15.92
C GLN A 103 -19.03 0.55 -15.98
N ASP A 104 -19.75 1.57 -16.43
CA ASP A 104 -19.19 2.89 -16.68
C ASP A 104 -18.62 3.57 -15.43
N LEU A 105 -19.28 3.39 -14.28
CA LEU A 105 -18.84 4.00 -13.03
C LEU A 105 -17.47 3.46 -12.57
N LEU A 106 -17.25 2.14 -12.69
CA LEU A 106 -15.96 1.52 -12.36
C LEU A 106 -14.88 1.88 -13.39
N CYS A 107 -15.25 2.01 -14.66
CA CYS A 107 -14.34 2.48 -15.71
C CYS A 107 -13.87 3.92 -15.46
N ILE A 108 -14.78 4.82 -15.08
CA ILE A 108 -14.44 6.20 -14.73
C ILE A 108 -13.56 6.23 -13.47
N ALA A 109 -13.87 5.41 -12.47
CA ALA A 109 -13.06 5.33 -11.25
C ALA A 109 -11.64 4.85 -11.53
N SER A 110 -11.46 3.78 -12.32
CA SER A 110 -10.13 3.22 -12.62
C SER A 110 -9.31 4.13 -13.55
N SER A 111 -9.92 4.70 -14.59
CA SER A 111 -9.26 5.69 -15.46
C SER A 111 -8.94 6.99 -14.71
N GLY A 112 -9.85 7.45 -13.86
CA GLY A 112 -9.63 8.58 -12.96
C GLY A 112 -8.46 8.37 -12.01
N ALA A 113 -8.32 7.16 -11.45
CA ALA A 113 -7.18 6.80 -10.60
C ALA A 113 -5.84 6.88 -11.35
N VAL A 114 -5.79 6.44 -12.61
CA VAL A 114 -4.59 6.57 -13.46
C VAL A 114 -4.26 8.04 -13.71
N CYS A 115 -5.25 8.84 -14.12
CA CYS A 115 -5.07 10.27 -14.36
C CYS A 115 -4.57 11.00 -13.11
N LEU A 116 -5.17 10.73 -11.96
CA LEU A 116 -4.77 11.32 -10.68
C LEU A 116 -3.33 10.91 -10.31
N MET A 117 -2.96 9.64 -10.50
CA MET A 117 -1.61 9.16 -10.23
C MET A 117 -0.56 9.85 -11.11
N LEU A 118 -0.87 10.11 -12.39
CA LEU A 118 0.02 10.85 -13.29
C LEU A 118 0.17 12.32 -12.88
N VAL A 119 -0.91 12.97 -12.45
CA VAL A 119 -0.87 14.34 -11.92
C VAL A 119 -0.02 14.40 -10.65
N LEU A 120 -0.22 13.47 -9.71
CA LEU A 120 0.60 13.39 -8.49
C LEU A 120 2.07 13.14 -8.82
N PHE A 121 2.37 12.26 -9.77
CA PHE A 121 3.73 12.04 -10.24
C PHE A 121 4.34 13.32 -10.82
N TRP A 122 3.59 14.04 -11.66
CA TRP A 122 4.05 15.27 -12.28
C TRP A 122 4.31 16.39 -11.26
N VAL A 123 3.38 16.59 -10.30
CA VAL A 123 3.56 17.55 -9.20
C VAL A 123 4.76 17.16 -8.34
N SER A 124 4.87 15.87 -7.96
CA SER A 124 6.01 15.37 -7.18
C SER A 124 7.32 15.61 -7.92
N PHE A 125 7.36 15.33 -9.22
CA PHE A 125 8.53 15.58 -10.06
C PHE A 125 8.91 17.06 -10.07
N PHE A 126 7.94 17.97 -10.21
CA PHE A 126 8.20 19.41 -10.19
C PHE A 126 8.74 19.89 -8.84
N VAL A 127 8.16 19.40 -7.74
CA VAL A 127 8.63 19.71 -6.37
C VAL A 127 10.03 19.17 -6.13
N LEU A 128 10.31 17.92 -6.54
CA LEU A 128 11.63 17.32 -6.36
C LEU A 128 12.69 17.99 -7.24
N LYS A 129 12.37 18.33 -8.49
CA LYS A 129 13.26 19.08 -9.40
C LYS A 129 13.66 20.45 -8.85
N LYS A 130 12.81 21.08 -8.03
CA LYS A 130 13.15 22.36 -7.39
C LYS A 130 14.09 22.17 -6.19
N LYS A 131 14.11 20.99 -5.60
CA LYS A 131 14.80 20.69 -4.35
C LYS A 131 16.15 19.99 -4.56
N TYR A 132 16.27 19.18 -5.62
CA TYR A 132 17.46 18.47 -6.06
C TYR A 132 17.88 18.99 -7.43
#